data_AF-A0A3G7U5P8-F1
#
_entry.id   AF-A0A3G7U5P8-F1
#
_cell.length_a   1.000
_cell.length_b   1.000
_cell.length_c   1.000
_cell.angle_alpha   90.00
_cell.angle_beta   90.00
_cell.angle_gamma   90.00
#
_symmetry.space_group_name_H-M   'P 1'
#
loop_
_entity.id
_entity.type
_entity.pdbx_description
1 polymer ?
#
loop_
_entity_poly.entity_id
_entity_poly.type
_entity_poly.pdbx_seq_one_letter_code
_entity_poly.pdbx_strand_id
1 'polypeptide(L)' 'MALLNVSAECSGGRLRAVLSECKISPMDFALFLKISPQRLNNWFARGIPHSQLDRIARLLSVNAHWLKTGG' A
#
# COMPACT_ATOMS: atom_id res chain seq x y z
N MET A 1 20.86 0.47 -10.93
CA MET A 1 20.33 0.38 -9.55
C MET A 1 19.50 1.63 -9.28
N ALA A 2 18.23 1.61 -9.69
CA ALA A 2 17.37 2.79 -9.55
C ALA A 2 16.94 2.91 -8.10
N LEU A 3 17.57 3.84 -7.39
CA LEU A 3 17.06 4.45 -6.17
C LEU A 3 15.74 5.15 -6.54
N LEU A 4 14.65 4.39 -6.60
CA LEU A 4 13.34 5.00 -6.53
C LEU A 4 13.30 5.62 -5.14
N ASN A 5 13.52 6.93 -5.13
CA ASN A 5 13.09 7.89 -4.13
C ASN A 5 11.58 7.70 -3.95
N VAL A 6 11.21 6.57 -3.32
CA VAL A 6 9.84 6.26 -2.93
C VAL A 6 9.57 7.30 -1.88
N SER A 7 8.97 8.38 -2.34
CA SER A 7 8.35 9.40 -1.52
C SER A 7 7.38 8.65 -0.60
N ALA A 8 7.90 8.19 0.54
CA ALA A 8 7.22 7.57 1.66
C ALA A 8 6.45 8.62 2.47
N GLU A 9 6.07 9.70 1.80
CA GLU A 9 5.34 10.87 2.31
C GLU A 9 3.85 10.55 2.46
N CYS A 10 3.35 9.48 1.82
CA CYS A 10 1.98 9.00 1.97
C CYS A 10 1.90 7.47 2.13
N SER A 11 0.84 7.02 2.81
CA SER A 11 0.56 5.59 3.08
C SER A 11 0.49 4.72 1.83
N GLY A 12 0.18 5.29 0.67
CA GLY A 12 0.20 4.63 -0.63
C GLY A 12 1.60 4.24 -1.12
N GLY A 13 2.61 5.09 -0.91
CA GLY A 13 3.99 4.79 -1.26
C GLY A 13 4.54 3.62 -0.44
N ARG A 14 4.21 3.58 0.86
CA ARG A 14 4.59 2.49 1.77
C ARG A 14 3.89 1.18 1.40
N LEU A 15 2.61 1.24 1.06
CA LEU A 15 1.89 0.07 0.55
C LEU A 15 2.60 -0.52 -0.68
N ARG A 16 2.98 0.33 -1.64
CA ARG A 16 3.70 -0.12 -2.84
C ARG A 16 5.05 -0.75 -2.49
N ALA A 17 5.79 -0.17 -1.53
CA ALA A 17 7.05 -0.73 -1.06
C ALA A 17 6.85 -2.13 -0.44
N VAL A 18 5.88 -2.30 0.46
CA VAL A 18 5.57 -3.61 1.08
C VAL A 18 5.19 -4.65 0.04
N LEU A 19 4.33 -4.28 -0.92
CA LEU A 19 3.95 -5.19 -2.01
C LEU A 19 5.16 -5.62 -2.85
N SER A 20 6.08 -4.69 -3.13
CA SER A 20 7.32 -4.97 -3.86
C SER A 20 8.23 -5.91 -3.08
N GLU A 21 8.44 -5.68 -1.78
CA GLU A 21 9.28 -6.52 -0.92
C GLU A 21 8.71 -7.93 -0.80
N CYS A 22 7.39 -8.05 -0.66
CA CYS A 22 6.70 -9.35 -0.64
C CYS A 22 6.55 -10.00 -2.03
N LYS A 23 7.03 -9.36 -3.10
CA LYS A 23 6.85 -9.80 -4.50
C LYS A 23 5.38 -10.05 -4.87
N ILE A 24 4.47 -9.28 -4.27
CA ILE A 24 3.04 -9.36 -4.53
C ILE A 24 2.72 -8.45 -5.72
N SER A 25 2.12 -9.05 -6.75
CA SER A 25 1.61 -8.28 -7.89
C SER A 25 0.47 -7.36 -7.42
N PRO A 26 0.50 -6.06 -7.78
CA PRO A 26 -0.60 -5.14 -7.46
C PRO A 26 -1.94 -5.61 -8.02
N MET A 27 -1.93 -6.32 -9.16
CA MET A 27 -3.14 -6.85 -9.77
C MET A 27 -3.74 -7.97 -8.92
N ASP A 28 -2.92 -8.93 -8.50
CA ASP A 28 -3.35 -9.99 -7.57
C ASP A 28 -3.81 -9.42 -6.24
N PHE A 29 -3.13 -8.40 -5.73
CA PHE A 29 -3.56 -7.72 -4.50
C PHE A 29 -4.92 -7.03 -4.67
N ALA A 30 -5.17 -6.38 -5.81
CA ALA A 30 -6.47 -5.78 -6.12
C ALA A 30 -7.57 -6.84 -6.21
N LEU A 31 -7.28 -7.98 -6.85
CA LEU A 31 -8.20 -9.13 -6.95
C LEU A 31 -8.49 -9.71 -5.57
N PHE A 32 -7.47 -9.92 -4.74
CA PHE A 32 -7.59 -10.41 -3.37
C PHE A 32 -8.47 -9.49 -2.50
N LEU A 33 -8.29 -8.18 -2.65
CA LEU A 33 -9.11 -7.17 -1.96
C LEU A 33 -10.51 -7.00 -2.57
N LYS A 34 -10.80 -7.62 -3.73
CA LYS A 34 -12.01 -7.42 -4.53
C LYS A 34 -12.25 -5.94 -4.88
N ILE A 35 -11.17 -5.24 -5.24
CA ILE A 35 -11.22 -3.86 -5.70
C ILE A 35 -10.72 -3.74 -7.14
N SER A 36 -11.18 -2.72 -7.85
CA SER A 36 -10.66 -2.43 -9.19
C SER A 36 -9.19 -1.98 -9.10
N PRO A 37 -8.33 -2.34 -10.08
CA PRO A 37 -6.94 -1.89 -10.13
C PRO A 37 -6.82 -0.35 -10.18
N GLN A 38 -7.81 0.34 -10.73
CA GLN A 38 -7.88 1.81 -10.67
C GLN A 38 -8.01 2.35 -9.23
N ARG A 39 -8.78 1.66 -8.37
CA ARG A 39 -8.91 2.02 -6.95
C ARG A 39 -7.58 1.82 -6.23
N LEU A 40 -6.86 0.74 -6.54
CA LEU A 40 -5.53 0.51 -5.98
C LEU A 40 -4.52 1.57 -6.45
N ASN A 41 -4.53 1.93 -7.74
CA ASN A 41 -3.71 3.05 -8.26
C ASN A 41 -4.03 4.38 -7.57
N ASN A 42 -5.31 4.65 -7.30
CA ASN A 42 -5.70 5.83 -6.51
C ASN A 42 -5.12 5.80 -5.10
N TRP A 43 -5.05 4.63 -4.45
CA TRP A 43 -4.42 4.50 -3.13
C TRP A 43 -2.91 4.75 -3.19
N PHE A 44 -2.24 4.28 -4.24
CA PHE A 44 -0.81 4.56 -4.42
C PHE A 44 -0.52 6.05 -4.60
N ALA A 45 -1.37 6.76 -5.35
CA ALA A 45 -1.18 8.18 -5.63
C ALA A 45 -1.64 9.11 -4.48
N ARG A 46 -2.74 8.79 -3.79
CA ARG A 46 -3.39 9.67 -2.80
C ARG A 46 -3.32 9.18 -1.35
N GLY A 47 -2.85 7.96 -1.14
CA GLY A 47 -2.87 7.31 0.17
C GLY A 47 -4.08 6.38 0.38
N ILE A 48 -3.94 5.47 1.34
CA ILE A 48 -4.99 4.51 1.70
C ILE A 48 -6.04 5.23 2.56
N PRO A 49 -7.34 5.07 2.28
CA PRO A 49 -8.40 5.63 3.11
C PRO A 49 -8.37 5.03 4.53
N HIS A 50 -8.58 5.85 5.55
CA HIS A 50 -8.53 5.45 6.96
C HIS A 50 -9.39 4.20 7.29
N SER A 51 -10.55 4.06 6.66
CA SER A 51 -11.45 2.91 6.85
C SER A 51 -10.89 1.59 6.32
N GLN A 52 -9.97 1.63 5.36
CA GLN A 52 -9.28 0.44 4.84
C GLN A 52 -7.90 0.26 5.45
N LEU A 53 -7.30 1.32 6.00
CA LEU A 53 -5.91 1.30 6.46
C LEU A 53 -5.66 0.22 7.50
N ASP A 54 -6.53 0.09 8.51
CA ASP A 54 -6.44 -0.96 9.53
C ASP A 54 -6.58 -2.37 8.92
N ARG A 55 -7.54 -2.55 8.02
CA ARG A 55 -7.74 -3.83 7.31
C ARG A 55 -6.51 -4.22 6.48
N ILE A 56 -5.95 -3.27 5.74
CA ILE A 56 -4.76 -3.48 4.91
C ILE A 56 -3.52 -3.76 5.77
N ALA A 57 -3.37 -3.03 6.88
CA ALA A 57 -2.29 -3.27 7.83
C ALA A 57 -2.34 -4.69 8.39
N ARG A 58 -3.54 -5.16 8.79
CA ARG A 58 -3.73 -6.55 9.24
C ARG A 58 -3.46 -7.58 8.14
N LEU A 59 -3.91 -7.33 6.92
CA LEU A 59 -3.68 -8.25 5.79
C LEU A 59 -2.20 -8.39 5.43
N LEU A 60 -1.44 -7.31 5.55
CA LEU A 60 0.00 -7.31 5.29
C LEU A 60 0.84 -7.66 6.53
N SER A 61 0.18 -7.90 7.68
CA SER A 61 0.83 -8.12 8.97
C SER A 61 1.81 -6.99 9.35
N VAL A 62 1.50 -5.75 8.97
CA VAL A 62 2.28 -4.54 9.28
C VAL A 62 1.55 -3.67 10.30
N ASN A 63 2.29 -2.80 10.99
CA ASN A 63 1.69 -1.88 11.95
C ASN A 63 0.87 -0.78 11.22
N ALA A 64 -0.41 -0.62 11.58
CA ALA A 64 -1.29 0.38 10.99
C ALA A 64 -0.80 1.82 11.22
N HIS A 65 -0.15 2.09 12.37
CA HIS A 65 0.48 3.36 12.64
C HIS A 65 1.62 3.61 11.65
N TRP A 66 2.52 2.65 11.46
CA TRP A 66 3.62 2.75 10.48
C TRP A 66 3.10 2.96 9.05
N LEU A 67 2.06 2.22 8.66
CA LEU A 67 1.45 2.37 7.34
C LEU A 67 0.87 3.78 7.16
N LYS A 68 0.29 4.36 8.22
CA LYS A 68 -0.34 5.69 8.21
C LYS A 68 0.68 6.83 8.27
N THR A 69 1.57 6.85 9.26
CA THR A 69 2.44 7.99 9.57
C THR A 69 3.86 7.82 9.08
N GLY A 70 4.35 6.58 8.95
CA GLY A 70 5.70 6.27 8.44
C GLY A 70 6.77 6.04 9.49
N GLY A 71 6.40 6.14 10.78
CA GLY A 71 7.37 6.25 11.87
C GLY A 71 7.59 7.69 12.25
#